data_AF-A0A842Y7P3-F1
#
_entry.id   AF-A0A842Y7P3-F1
#
_cell.length_a   1.000
_cell.length_b   1.000
_cell.length_c   1.000
_cell.angle_alpha   90.00
_cell.angle_beta   90.00
_cell.angle_gamma   90.00
#
_symmetry.space_group_name_H-M   'P 1'
#
loop_
_entity.id
_entity.type
_entity.pdbx_description
1 polymer ?
#
loop_
_entity_poly.entity_id
_entity_poly.type
_entity_poly.pdbx_seq_one_letter_code
_entity_poly.pdbx_strand_id
1 'polypeptide(L)'
;MAIENYIPIQLVLGSQDSIEREYLTAVPYNFTIANEGKWEMLISDKDMEVKKGEVIEIPLKEVSIPENSVALPCAFIHHALGAVLKARHTGVALVETRRKISSVIFLPIQNGKVENGDLLAVINVFPIILNK
;
A
#
# COMPACT_ATOMS: atom_id res chain seq x y z
N MET A 1 -21.66 16.68 -23.25
CA MET A 1 -21.41 17.22 -21.89
C MET A 1 -21.83 16.12 -20.93
N ALA A 2 -20.91 15.25 -20.53
CA ALA A 2 -21.23 14.15 -19.62
C ALA A 2 -21.46 14.75 -18.23
N ILE A 3 -22.57 14.37 -17.59
CA ILE A 3 -22.85 14.71 -16.20
C ILE A 3 -21.76 14.02 -15.38
N GLU A 4 -20.87 14.80 -14.75
CA GLU A 4 -19.92 14.26 -13.79
C GLU A 4 -20.74 13.66 -12.64
N ASN A 5 -20.82 12.33 -12.58
CA ASN A 5 -21.50 11.62 -11.51
C ASN A 5 -20.61 11.69 -10.26
N TYR A 6 -20.67 12.83 -9.59
CA TYR A 6 -20.07 13.05 -8.28
C TYR A 6 -20.76 12.15 -7.25
N ILE A 7 -20.01 11.20 -6.70
CA ILE A 7 -20.50 10.25 -5.71
C ILE A 7 -20.07 10.73 -4.33
N PRO A 8 -21.00 11.05 -3.42
CA PRO A 8 -20.65 11.30 -2.03
C PRO A 8 -20.15 10.00 -1.40
N ILE A 9 -18.98 10.03 -0.79
CA ILE A 9 -18.39 8.89 -0.09
C ILE A 9 -18.01 9.29 1.33
N GLN A 10 -17.95 8.28 2.20
CA GLN A 10 -17.32 8.40 3.51
C GLN A 10 -16.02 7.58 3.47
N LEU A 11 -14.90 8.28 3.54
CA LEU A 11 -13.58 7.68 3.69
C LEU A 11 -13.41 7.28 5.15
N VAL A 12 -13.04 6.02 5.38
CA VAL A 12 -12.73 5.49 6.71
C VAL A 12 -11.24 5.22 6.76
N LEU A 13 -10.53 5.98 7.58
CA LEU A 13 -9.08 5.91 7.72
C LEU A 13 -8.72 5.32 9.07
N GLY A 14 -7.83 4.33 9.08
CA GLY A 14 -7.21 3.85 10.31
C GLY A 14 -5.92 4.60 10.58
N SER A 15 -5.80 5.24 11.74
CA SER A 15 -4.50 5.52 12.36
C SER A 15 -4.09 4.33 13.23
N GLN A 16 -2.98 4.45 13.96
CA GLN A 16 -2.52 3.38 14.85
C GLN A 16 -3.48 3.14 16.02
N ASP A 17 -4.18 4.21 16.47
CA ASP A 17 -5.01 4.19 17.69
C ASP A 17 -6.45 4.72 17.48
N SER A 18 -6.77 5.24 16.30
CA SER A 18 -8.08 5.83 16.00
C SER A 18 -8.63 5.41 14.64
N ILE A 19 -9.95 5.43 14.53
CA ILE A 19 -10.64 5.37 13.25
C ILE A 19 -11.23 6.74 12.96
N GLU A 20 -10.71 7.38 11.93
CA GLU A 20 -11.15 8.68 11.46
C GLU A 20 -12.09 8.52 10.27
N ARG A 21 -13.01 9.48 10.12
CA ARG A 21 -14.00 9.50 9.04
C ARG A 21 -14.01 10.87 8.39
N GLU A 22 -13.89 10.88 7.08
CA GLU A 22 -13.95 12.09 6.28
C GLU A 22 -15.00 11.93 5.18
N TYR A 23 -15.85 12.94 5.02
CA TYR A 23 -16.84 12.96 3.93
C TYR A 23 -16.25 13.73 2.75
N LEU A 24 -16.24 13.09 1.59
CA LEU A 24 -15.73 13.68 0.37
C LEU A 24 -16.55 13.24 -0.83
N THR A 25 -16.32 13.92 -1.95
CA THR A 25 -16.98 13.58 -3.22
C THR A 25 -15.94 12.98 -4.15
N ALA A 26 -16.25 11.82 -4.73
CA ALA A 26 -15.37 11.14 -5.66
C ALA A 26 -16.03 11.00 -7.04
N VAL A 27 -15.19 10.84 -8.06
CA VAL A 27 -15.62 10.57 -9.43
C VAL A 27 -14.92 9.29 -9.87
N PRO A 28 -15.63 8.30 -10.43
CA PRO A 28 -15.00 7.15 -11.06
C PRO A 28 -14.21 7.58 -12.30
N TYR A 29 -12.98 7.11 -12.45
CA TYR A 29 -12.14 7.38 -13.63
C TYR A 29 -11.66 6.09 -14.28
N ASN A 30 -11.59 6.12 -15.61
CA ASN A 30 -10.81 5.14 -16.35
C ASN A 30 -9.34 5.60 -16.35
N PHE A 31 -8.41 4.66 -16.35
CA PHE A 31 -6.99 5.00 -16.45
C PHE A 31 -6.25 4.03 -17.36
N THR A 32 -5.16 4.52 -17.95
CA THR A 32 -4.22 3.72 -18.72
C THR A 32 -2.93 3.57 -17.92
N ILE A 33 -2.41 2.34 -17.88
CA ILE A 33 -1.13 2.02 -17.24
C ILE A 33 0.00 2.20 -18.26
N ALA A 34 1.07 2.91 -17.89
CA ALA A 34 2.25 3.05 -18.73
C ALA A 34 2.97 1.70 -18.95
N ASN A 35 3.71 1.59 -20.05
CA ASN A 35 4.46 0.38 -20.40
C ASN A 35 5.73 0.17 -19.55
N GLU A 36 6.23 1.21 -18.91
CA GLU A 36 7.36 1.14 -17.99
C GLU A 36 6.88 1.18 -16.54
N GLY A 37 7.37 0.24 -15.74
CA GLY A 37 7.11 0.15 -14.31
C GLY A 37 8.40 0.12 -13.51
N LYS A 38 8.33 0.59 -12.27
CA LYS A 38 9.43 0.52 -11.30
C LYS A 38 9.12 -0.54 -10.24
N TRP A 39 10.15 -1.27 -9.81
CA TRP A 39 10.06 -2.04 -8.57
C TRP A 39 10.41 -1.17 -7.37
N GLU A 40 9.54 -1.17 -6.38
CA GLU A 40 9.84 -0.66 -5.04
C GLU A 40 9.93 -1.83 -4.06
N MET A 41 10.95 -1.78 -3.21
CA MET A 41 11.20 -2.78 -2.18
C MET A 41 10.54 -2.36 -0.88
N LEU A 42 9.78 -3.28 -0.28
CA LEU A 42 9.19 -3.11 1.05
C LEU A 42 10.13 -3.75 2.07
N ILE A 43 10.93 -2.93 2.75
CA ILE A 43 12.02 -3.37 3.63
C ILE A 43 11.66 -3.07 5.08
N SER A 44 11.79 -4.04 5.99
CA SER A 44 11.53 -3.85 7.41
C SER A 44 12.41 -2.75 8.02
N ASP A 45 11.86 -1.90 8.89
CA ASP A 45 12.63 -0.88 9.63
C ASP A 45 13.18 -1.34 10.98
N LYS A 46 12.71 -2.48 11.48
CA LYS A 46 13.03 -2.97 12.83
C LYS A 46 12.90 -4.48 12.95
N ASP A 47 13.49 -5.00 14.01
CA ASP A 47 13.37 -6.39 14.40
C ASP A 47 12.00 -6.67 15.03
N MET A 48 11.32 -7.74 14.59
CA MET A 48 10.02 -8.17 15.13
C MET A 48 9.91 -9.70 15.15
N GLU A 49 9.43 -10.23 16.27
CA GLU A 49 9.00 -11.63 16.36
C GLU A 49 7.65 -11.80 15.67
N VAL A 50 7.51 -12.86 14.89
CA VAL A 50 6.28 -13.21 14.17
C VAL A 50 5.83 -14.62 14.54
N LYS A 51 4.50 -14.79 14.65
CA LYS A 51 3.88 -16.08 14.95
C LYS A 51 3.00 -16.52 13.80
N LYS A 52 3.10 -17.80 13.45
CA LYS A 52 2.33 -18.43 12.37
C LYS A 52 0.83 -18.17 12.57
N GLY A 53 0.20 -17.61 11.54
CA GLY A 53 -1.24 -17.32 11.50
C GLY A 53 -1.67 -16.04 12.22
N GLU A 54 -0.78 -15.37 12.97
CA GLU A 54 -1.07 -14.08 13.59
C GLU A 54 -0.76 -12.96 12.61
N VAL A 55 -1.79 -12.36 12.02
CA VAL A 55 -1.63 -11.20 11.14
C VAL A 55 -1.03 -10.05 11.95
N ILE A 56 0.06 -9.48 11.44
CA ILE A 56 0.83 -8.46 12.14
C ILE A 56 1.16 -7.31 11.20
N GLU A 57 1.19 -6.09 11.75
CA GLU A 57 1.69 -4.92 11.04
C GLU A 57 3.20 -4.78 11.27
N ILE A 58 3.97 -4.77 10.18
CA ILE A 58 5.42 -4.59 10.21
C ILE A 58 5.76 -3.21 9.62
N PRO A 59 6.37 -2.31 10.40
CA PRO A 59 6.84 -1.03 9.88
C PRO A 59 7.95 -1.18 8.84
N LEU A 60 7.97 -0.28 7.88
CA LEU A 60 8.90 -0.28 6.77
C LEU A 60 9.82 0.93 6.79
N LYS A 61 10.99 0.79 6.18
CA LYS A 61 11.74 1.94 5.68
C LYS A 61 10.85 2.69 4.68
N GLU A 62 10.73 4.01 4.84
CA GLU A 62 9.76 4.83 4.11
C GLU A 62 9.84 4.62 2.59
N VAL A 63 8.71 4.27 1.96
CA VAL A 63 8.60 4.15 0.50
C VAL A 63 7.67 5.23 -0.03
N SER A 64 8.18 6.07 -0.93
CA SER A 64 7.39 7.13 -1.55
C SER A 64 6.81 6.65 -2.88
N ILE A 65 5.49 6.70 -2.99
CA ILE A 65 4.77 6.41 -4.23
C ILE A 65 4.46 7.73 -4.93
N PRO A 66 4.90 7.92 -6.18
CA PRO A 66 4.59 9.12 -6.96
C PRO A 66 3.09 9.37 -7.09
N GLU A 67 2.72 10.64 -7.26
CA GLU A 67 1.40 11.01 -7.77
C GLU A 67 1.16 10.39 -9.15
N ASN A 68 -0.11 10.24 -9.53
CA ASN A 68 -0.55 9.69 -10.81
C ASN A 68 0.12 8.34 -11.11
N SER A 69 0.18 7.47 -10.11
CA SER A 69 0.70 6.11 -10.25
C SER A 69 -0.17 5.10 -9.52
N VAL A 70 -0.05 3.83 -9.91
CA VAL A 70 -0.65 2.69 -9.19
C VAL A 70 0.43 1.76 -8.70
N ALA A 71 0.26 1.28 -7.47
CA ALA A 71 1.10 0.26 -6.87
C ALA A 71 0.34 -1.07 -6.91
N LEU A 72 0.91 -2.06 -7.60
CA LEU A 72 0.37 -3.41 -7.73
C LEU A 72 1.26 -4.39 -6.97
N PRO A 73 0.69 -5.33 -6.20
CA PRO A 73 1.48 -6.39 -5.58
C PRO A 73 2.30 -7.17 -6.61
N CYS A 74 3.53 -7.53 -6.27
CA CYS A 74 4.24 -8.59 -7.00
C CYS A 74 3.65 -9.94 -6.61
N ALA A 75 3.48 -10.85 -7.58
CA ALA A 75 2.81 -12.13 -7.37
C ALA A 75 3.63 -13.13 -6.53
N PHE A 76 4.91 -12.85 -6.28
CA PHE A 76 5.81 -13.77 -5.60
C PHE A 76 5.89 -13.50 -4.09
N ILE A 77 6.00 -14.58 -3.32
CA ILE A 77 6.41 -14.50 -1.91
C ILE A 77 7.92 -14.26 -1.88
N HIS A 78 8.34 -13.18 -1.25
CA HIS A 78 9.76 -12.79 -1.17
C HIS A 78 10.40 -13.17 0.17
N HIS A 79 9.59 -13.45 1.20
CA HIS A 79 10.06 -13.71 2.54
C HIS A 79 9.69 -15.13 3.00
N ALA A 80 10.65 -15.91 3.49
CA ALA A 80 10.42 -17.31 3.86
C ALA A 80 9.39 -17.48 4.99
N LEU A 81 9.31 -16.51 5.90
CA LEU A 81 8.39 -16.56 7.04
C LEU A 81 6.93 -16.25 6.68
N GLY A 82 6.61 -15.68 5.50
CA GLY A 82 5.25 -15.23 5.23
C GLY A 82 5.10 -14.33 4.00
N ALA A 83 3.89 -13.80 3.82
CA ALA A 83 3.54 -12.95 2.70
C ALA A 83 2.97 -11.61 3.16
N VAL A 84 3.30 -10.55 2.43
CA VAL A 84 2.63 -9.25 2.58
C VAL A 84 1.23 -9.35 1.95
N LEU A 85 0.19 -9.09 2.73
CA LEU A 85 -1.19 -9.04 2.26
C LEU A 85 -1.51 -7.70 1.61
N LYS A 86 -1.14 -6.60 2.28
CA LYS A 86 -1.35 -5.22 1.84
C LYS A 86 -0.28 -4.30 2.40
N ALA A 87 0.05 -3.27 1.63
CA ALA A 87 0.82 -2.12 2.11
C ALA A 87 -0.13 -1.08 2.70
N ARG A 88 0.28 -0.43 3.78
CA ARG A 88 -0.49 0.60 4.49
C ARG A 88 0.14 1.97 4.25
N HIS A 89 -0.72 2.92 3.91
CA HIS A 89 -0.34 4.33 3.80
C HIS A 89 -0.67 5.08 5.10
N THR A 90 -0.02 6.22 5.29
CA THR A 90 -0.36 7.15 6.37
C THR A 90 -1.35 8.20 5.88
N GLY A 91 -2.44 8.42 6.62
CA GLY A 91 -3.45 9.46 6.31
C GLY A 91 -4.19 9.23 4.99
N VAL A 92 -4.75 10.31 4.42
CA VAL A 92 -5.44 10.29 3.11
C VAL A 92 -4.42 10.04 1.99
N ALA A 93 -4.67 9.04 1.14
CA ALA A 93 -3.77 8.64 0.06
C ALA A 93 -4.44 8.73 -1.32
N LEU A 94 -4.74 9.95 -1.77
CA LEU A 94 -5.30 10.21 -3.10
C LEU A 94 -4.29 9.87 -4.20
N VAL A 95 -4.78 9.49 -5.38
CA VAL A 95 -3.90 9.09 -6.49
C VAL A 95 -3.15 10.28 -7.08
N GLU A 96 -3.75 11.46 -7.01
CA GLU A 96 -3.24 12.74 -7.49
C GLU A 96 -2.14 13.33 -6.59
N THR A 97 -1.92 12.74 -5.40
CA THR A 97 -0.89 13.18 -4.47
C THR A 97 0.21 12.14 -4.32
N ARG A 98 1.39 12.61 -3.95
CA ARG A 98 2.47 11.73 -3.50
C ARG A 98 2.04 11.02 -2.21
N ARG A 99 2.13 9.70 -2.21
CA ARG A 99 1.74 8.86 -1.07
C ARG A 99 2.97 8.27 -0.40
N LYS A 100 2.82 7.95 0.88
CA LYS A 100 3.85 7.28 1.67
C LYS A 100 3.32 5.95 2.16
N ILE A 101 4.08 4.90 1.94
CA ILE A 101 3.87 3.59 2.55
C ILE A 101 4.80 3.51 3.76
N SER A 102 4.22 3.26 4.94
CA SER A 102 4.93 3.24 6.22
C SER A 102 4.98 1.86 6.86
N SER A 103 4.10 0.95 6.46
CA SER A 103 4.01 -0.39 7.03
C SER A 103 3.33 -1.37 6.07
N VAL A 104 3.41 -2.66 6.41
CA VAL A 104 2.71 -3.74 5.71
C VAL A 104 1.92 -4.58 6.69
N ILE A 105 0.79 -5.10 6.22
CA ILE A 105 0.08 -6.20 6.86
C ILE A 105 0.71 -7.49 6.37
N PHE A 106 1.35 -8.20 7.28
CA PHE A 106 2.10 -9.43 7.01
C PHE A 106 1.36 -10.63 7.61
N LEU A 107 1.27 -11.71 6.84
CA LEU A 107 0.75 -13.01 7.28
C LEU A 107 1.91 -14.00 7.40
N PRO A 108 2.36 -14.30 8.63
CA PRO A 108 3.37 -15.31 8.85
C PRO A 108 2.81 -16.72 8.59
N ILE A 109 3.51 -17.51 7.78
CA ILE A 109 3.24 -18.94 7.57
C ILE A 109 4.10 -19.83 8.48
N GLN A 110 5.10 -19.25 9.13
CA GLN A 110 5.99 -19.87 10.11
C GLN A 110 6.25 -18.91 11.29
N ASN A 111 6.65 -19.46 12.43
CA ASN A 111 7.20 -18.66 13.53
C ASN A 111 8.62 -18.25 13.17
N GLY A 112 9.05 -17.08 13.64
CA GLY A 112 10.44 -16.64 13.49
C GLY A 112 10.59 -15.17 13.77
N LYS A 113 11.72 -14.62 13.34
CA LYS A 113 12.06 -13.21 13.51
C LYS A 113 12.23 -12.58 12.13
N VAL A 114 11.53 -11.47 11.90
CA VAL A 114 11.83 -10.53 10.82
C VAL A 114 12.85 -9.55 11.37
N GLU A 115 13.94 -9.33 10.65
CA GLU A 115 15.03 -8.44 11.04
C GLU A 115 14.94 -7.10 10.30
N ASN A 116 15.48 -6.04 10.91
CA ASN A 116 15.66 -4.77 10.24
C ASN A 116 16.48 -4.94 8.96
N GLY A 117 15.93 -4.49 7.84
CA GLY A 117 16.57 -4.64 6.53
C GLY A 117 16.09 -5.83 5.72
N ASP A 118 15.27 -6.72 6.28
CA ASP A 118 14.67 -7.81 5.52
C ASP A 118 13.73 -7.31 4.43
N LEU A 119 13.86 -7.89 3.23
CA LEU A 119 12.92 -7.67 2.13
C LEU A 119 11.63 -8.46 2.39
N LEU A 120 10.54 -7.75 2.65
CA LEU A 120 9.24 -8.37 2.90
C LEU A 120 8.45 -8.63 1.61
N ALA A 121 8.54 -7.70 0.66
CA ALA A 121 7.90 -7.82 -0.65
C ALA A 121 8.48 -6.82 -1.65
N VAL A 122 8.16 -7.04 -2.92
CA VAL A 122 8.31 -6.07 -4.00
C VAL A 122 6.92 -5.63 -4.46
N ILE A 123 6.76 -4.35 -4.77
CA ILE A 123 5.57 -3.83 -5.46
C ILE A 123 5.96 -3.25 -6.81
N ASN A 124 5.07 -3.41 -7.78
CA ASN A 124 5.21 -2.82 -9.11
C ASN A 124 4.51 -1.45 -9.09
N VAL A 125 5.25 -0.39 -9.37
CA VAL A 125 4.73 0.98 -9.45
C VAL A 125 4.70 1.39 -10.90
N PHE A 126 3.50 1.69 -11.41
CA PHE A 126 3.31 2.15 -12.77
C PHE A 126 2.74 3.57 -12.79
N PRO A 127 3.32 4.49 -13.56
CA PRO A 127 2.64 5.73 -13.92
C PRO A 127 1.30 5.42 -14.60
N ILE A 128 0.30 6.26 -14.33
CA ILE A 128 -1.00 6.19 -14.98
C ILE A 128 -1.36 7.50 -15.65
N ILE A 129 -2.19 7.40 -16.67
CA ILE A 129 -2.86 8.53 -17.32
C ILE A 129 -4.34 8.41 -16.98
N LEU A 130 -4.88 9.45 -16.32
CA LEU A 130 -6.30 9.52 -16.02
C LEU A 130 -7.08 9.93 -17.27
N ASN A 131 -8.05 9.12 -17.66
CA ASN A 131 -8.92 9.35 -18.80
C ASN A 131 -10.29 9.81 -18.29
N LYS A 132 -10.74 10.96 -18.80
CA LYS A 132 -12.08 11.49 -18.54
C LYS A 132 -13.12 10.81 -19.42
#